data_AF-A0A3A6N562-F1
#
_entry.id   AF-A0A3A6N562-F1
#
_cell.length_a   1.000
_cell.length_b   1.000
_cell.length_c   1.000
_cell.angle_alpha   90.00
_cell.angle_beta   90.00
_cell.angle_gamma   90.00
#
_symmetry.space_group_name_H-M   'P 1'
#
loop_
_entity.id
_entity.type
_entity.pdbx_description
1 polymer ?
#
loop_
_entity_poly.entity_id
_entity_poly.type
_entity_poly.pdbx_seq_one_letter_code
_entity_poly.pdbx_strand_id
1 'polypeptide(L)'
;MARLMDLFRFLVDKGVGLYVITRPAAEQDEDSELASLQKYLEEAGVKLIYRKKLHEKVAFIDDKVCWLGSLNILSHSGTSEFMLSIRTKEAAAQLYHFFGVEGIVGAEKKQNEKRSLRLNLQRQILTLLHGPLCPVCGASVVLRSSRYGLFLSCEQRPRASCERLVNVPRKVAEDAVTLLKIKCPKCDKGGFMKYRMSNRGPFLGCDKFPECRSTIDLKL
;
A
#
# COMPACT_ATOMS: atom_id res chain seq x y z
N MET A 1 -9.65 -12.65 -22.42
CA MET A 1 -8.90 -12.42 -21.16
C MET A 1 -7.37 -12.53 -21.32
N ALA A 2 -6.81 -13.58 -21.93
CA ALA A 2 -5.34 -13.77 -22.02
C ALA A 2 -4.56 -12.63 -22.71
N ARG A 3 -5.13 -11.94 -23.71
CA ARG A 3 -4.41 -10.94 -24.52
C ARG A 3 -3.93 -9.69 -23.76
N LEU A 4 -4.66 -9.25 -22.72
CA LEU A 4 -4.24 -8.08 -21.94
C LEU A 4 -3.28 -8.45 -20.81
N MET A 5 -3.25 -9.71 -20.37
CA MET A 5 -2.42 -10.13 -19.25
C MET A 5 -0.93 -10.07 -19.56
N ASP A 6 -0.53 -10.51 -20.76
CA ASP A 6 0.87 -10.41 -21.17
C ASP A 6 1.33 -8.96 -21.27
N LEU A 7 0.44 -8.08 -21.74
CA LEU A 7 0.69 -6.64 -21.76
C LEU A 7 0.80 -6.08 -20.33
N PHE A 8 -0.08 -6.47 -19.41
CA PHE A 8 -0.03 -6.02 -18.02
C PHE A 8 1.27 -6.45 -17.34
N ARG A 9 1.68 -7.71 -17.50
CA ARG A 9 2.98 -8.20 -17.02
C ARG A 9 4.13 -7.38 -17.58
N PHE A 10 4.15 -7.19 -18.90
CA PHE A 10 5.18 -6.38 -19.57
C PHE A 10 5.24 -4.94 -19.03
N LEU A 11 4.09 -4.29 -18.85
CA LEU A 11 4.02 -2.93 -18.31
C LEU A 11 4.51 -2.86 -16.86
N VAL A 12 4.11 -3.82 -16.02
CA VAL A 12 4.55 -3.92 -14.62
C VAL A 12 6.05 -4.16 -14.54
N ASP A 13 6.61 -5.04 -15.37
CA ASP A 13 8.06 -5.30 -15.45
C ASP A 13 8.86 -4.05 -15.87
N LYS A 14 8.24 -3.16 -16.66
CA LYS A 14 8.79 -1.84 -17.01
C LYS A 14 8.59 -0.79 -15.91
N GLY A 15 8.00 -1.14 -14.77
CA GLY A 15 7.75 -0.26 -13.64
C GLY A 15 6.51 0.64 -13.78
N VAL A 16 5.62 0.34 -14.74
CA VAL A 16 4.37 1.10 -14.92
C VAL A 16 3.40 0.76 -13.79
N GLY A 17 2.85 1.80 -13.15
CA GLY A 17 1.88 1.62 -12.08
C GLY A 17 0.50 1.22 -12.62
N LEU A 18 0.17 -0.07 -12.57
CA LEU A 18 -1.13 -0.58 -12.99
C LEU A 18 -2.05 -0.79 -11.80
N TYR A 19 -3.21 -0.15 -11.82
CA TYR A 19 -4.22 -0.21 -10.77
C TYR A 19 -5.56 -0.65 -11.36
N VAL A 20 -6.22 -1.61 -10.73
CA VAL A 20 -7.60 -2.01 -11.07
C VAL A 20 -8.46 -1.76 -9.85
N ILE A 21 -9.47 -0.91 -10.01
CA ILE A 21 -10.44 -0.60 -8.97
C ILE A 21 -11.69 -1.42 -9.25
N THR A 22 -12.12 -2.23 -8.28
CA THR A 22 -13.28 -3.11 -8.45
C THR A 22 -14.11 -3.22 -7.18
N ARG A 23 -15.32 -3.77 -7.29
CA ARG A 23 -16.19 -4.06 -6.14
C ARG A 23 -15.60 -5.20 -5.31
N PRO A 24 -15.79 -5.25 -3.98
CA PRO A 24 -15.40 -6.40 -3.17
C PRO A 24 -16.20 -7.66 -3.57
N ALA A 25 -15.65 -8.85 -3.35
CA ALA A 25 -16.29 -10.13 -3.71
C ALA A 25 -17.72 -10.29 -3.15
N ALA A 26 -18.01 -9.72 -1.98
CA ALA A 26 -19.34 -9.76 -1.37
C ALA A 26 -20.43 -8.93 -2.10
N GLU A 27 -20.03 -8.02 -3.01
CA GLU A 27 -20.94 -7.22 -3.86
C GLU A 27 -20.86 -7.65 -5.33
N GLN A 28 -20.16 -8.75 -5.60
CA GLN A 28 -20.07 -9.37 -6.91
C GLN A 28 -21.05 -10.55 -6.92
N ASP A 29 -21.78 -10.71 -8.03
CA ASP A 29 -22.59 -11.91 -8.24
C ASP A 29 -21.68 -13.15 -8.17
N GLU A 30 -22.19 -14.29 -7.70
CA GLU A 30 -21.44 -15.55 -7.52
C GLU A 30 -20.96 -16.10 -8.88
N ASP A 31 -19.96 -15.45 -9.47
CA ASP A 31 -19.35 -15.86 -10.72
C ASP A 31 -17.92 -16.33 -10.44
N SER A 32 -17.71 -17.65 -10.55
CA SER A 32 -16.44 -18.32 -10.27
C SER A 32 -15.27 -17.79 -11.12
N GLU A 33 -15.57 -17.13 -12.24
CA GLU A 33 -14.58 -16.53 -13.13
C GLU A 33 -13.93 -15.26 -12.55
N LEU A 34 -14.66 -14.48 -11.74
CA LEU A 34 -14.18 -13.21 -11.17
C LEU A 34 -13.08 -13.42 -10.13
N ALA A 35 -13.23 -14.42 -9.25
CA ALA A 35 -12.22 -14.75 -8.25
C ALA A 35 -10.91 -15.23 -8.92
N SER A 36 -11.05 -16.02 -9.98
CA SER A 36 -9.91 -16.48 -10.78
C SER A 36 -9.20 -15.30 -11.47
N LEU A 37 -9.96 -14.37 -12.06
CA LEU A 37 -9.40 -13.18 -12.71
C LEU A 37 -8.64 -12.26 -11.73
N GLN A 38 -9.20 -12.04 -10.53
CA GLN A 38 -8.54 -11.26 -9.49
C GLN A 38 -7.17 -11.83 -9.15
N LYS A 39 -7.11 -13.15 -8.94
CA LYS A 39 -5.84 -13.86 -8.69
C LYS A 39 -4.84 -13.67 -9.82
N TYR A 40 -5.27 -13.82 -11.08
CA TYR A 40 -4.39 -13.61 -12.23
C TYR A 40 -3.87 -12.18 -12.35
N LEU A 41 -4.68 -11.17 -12.03
CA LEU A 41 -4.26 -9.77 -12.01
C LEU A 41 -3.19 -9.53 -10.93
N GLU A 42 -3.41 -10.05 -9.72
CA GLU A 42 -2.43 -9.95 -8.64
C GLU A 42 -1.11 -10.64 -8.99
N GLU A 43 -1.16 -11.85 -9.58
CA GLU A 43 0.02 -12.59 -10.06
C GLU A 43 0.76 -11.84 -11.18
N ALA A 44 0.06 -11.06 -11.99
CA ALA A 44 0.66 -10.17 -12.99
C ALA A 44 1.26 -8.88 -12.38
N GLY A 45 1.14 -8.68 -11.07
CA GLY A 45 1.63 -7.50 -10.35
C GLY A 45 0.73 -6.28 -10.45
N VAL A 46 -0.52 -6.47 -10.87
CA VAL A 46 -1.55 -5.41 -10.88
C VAL A 46 -2.02 -5.13 -9.46
N LYS A 47 -2.14 -3.85 -9.10
CA LYS A 47 -2.61 -3.43 -7.77
C LYS A 47 -4.13 -3.37 -7.75
N LEU A 48 -4.77 -4.32 -7.06
CA LEU A 48 -6.21 -4.33 -6.87
C LEU A 48 -6.63 -3.41 -5.72
N ILE A 49 -7.59 -2.52 -5.99
CA ILE A 49 -8.19 -1.65 -4.97
C ILE A 49 -9.69 -1.93 -4.92
N TYR A 50 -10.20 -2.26 -3.74
CA TYR A 50 -11.61 -2.61 -3.56
C TYR A 50 -12.44 -1.42 -3.07
N ARG A 51 -13.59 -1.17 -3.72
CA ARG A 51 -14.48 -0.07 -3.35
C ARG A 51 -15.95 -0.46 -3.50
N LYS A 52 -16.76 -0.15 -2.47
CA LYS A 52 -18.20 -0.37 -2.50
C LYS A 52 -18.89 0.61 -3.45
N LYS A 53 -20.05 0.22 -3.99
CA LYS A 53 -20.88 1.08 -4.86
C LYS A 53 -20.15 1.64 -6.09
N LEU A 54 -19.24 0.86 -6.68
CA LEU A 54 -18.56 1.22 -7.92
C LEU A 54 -19.44 0.82 -9.11
N HIS A 55 -19.77 1.80 -9.97
CA HIS A 55 -20.54 1.56 -11.20
C HIS A 55 -19.86 2.17 -12.45
N GLU A 56 -18.82 2.95 -12.22
CA GLU A 56 -18.05 3.64 -13.23
C GLU A 56 -17.21 2.66 -14.04
N LYS A 57 -17.33 2.74 -15.36
CA LYS A 57 -16.57 1.91 -16.30
C LYS A 57 -15.60 2.79 -17.05
N VAL A 58 -14.50 3.12 -16.36
CA VAL A 58 -13.53 4.11 -16.79
C VAL A 58 -12.10 3.58 -16.71
N ALA A 59 -11.24 4.00 -17.64
CA ALA A 59 -9.80 3.77 -17.57
C ALA A 59 -9.04 5.03 -17.92
N PHE A 60 -7.94 5.23 -17.19
CA PHE A 60 -7.04 6.35 -17.36
C PHE A 60 -5.65 5.85 -17.73
N ILE A 61 -4.99 6.54 -18.67
CA ILE A 61 -3.60 6.28 -19.08
C ILE A 61 -2.83 7.60 -19.05
N ASP A 62 -1.84 7.70 -18.16
CA ASP A 62 -0.88 8.81 -18.00
C ASP A 62 -1.50 10.23 -18.00
N ASP A 63 -2.71 10.38 -17.44
CA ASP A 63 -3.52 11.62 -17.45
C ASP A 63 -3.78 12.21 -18.85
N LYS A 64 -3.59 11.41 -19.89
CA LYS A 64 -3.71 11.82 -21.30
C LYS A 64 -4.92 11.19 -21.97
N VAL A 65 -5.25 9.96 -21.60
CA VAL A 65 -6.34 9.21 -22.20
C VAL A 65 -7.31 8.79 -21.11
N CYS A 66 -8.58 9.13 -21.30
CA CYS A 66 -9.69 8.60 -20.53
C CYS A 66 -10.60 7.82 -21.47
N TRP A 67 -10.81 6.54 -21.16
CA TRP A 67 -11.87 5.73 -21.75
C TRP A 67 -13.04 5.67 -20.77
N LEU A 68 -14.25 5.87 -21.27
CA LEU A 68 -15.48 5.76 -20.50
C LEU A 68 -16.62 5.24 -21.38
N GLY A 69 -17.54 4.48 -20.81
CA GLY A 69 -18.67 3.99 -21.57
C GLY A 69 -19.58 3.09 -20.76
N SER A 70 -20.45 2.38 -21.47
CA SER A 70 -21.47 1.53 -20.86
C SER A 70 -20.98 0.08 -20.64
N LEU A 71 -19.87 -0.33 -21.29
CA LEU A 71 -19.21 -1.64 -21.16
C LEU A 71 -18.02 -1.62 -20.19
N ASN A 72 -17.78 -2.75 -19.50
CA ASN A 72 -16.58 -2.93 -18.67
C ASN A 72 -15.35 -3.06 -19.57
N ILE A 73 -14.28 -2.36 -19.23
CA ILE A 73 -13.10 -2.22 -20.11
C ILE A 73 -12.39 -3.55 -20.38
N LEU A 74 -12.50 -4.51 -19.46
CA LEU A 74 -11.93 -5.85 -19.60
C LEU A 74 -12.93 -6.88 -20.14
N SER A 75 -14.19 -6.50 -20.38
CA SER A 75 -15.20 -7.39 -20.95
C SER A 75 -15.06 -7.47 -22.47
N HIS A 76 -15.17 -8.69 -23.01
CA HIS A 76 -15.12 -8.95 -24.44
C HIS A 76 -16.38 -9.72 -24.85
N SER A 77 -17.44 -9.00 -25.21
CA SER A 77 -18.62 -9.62 -25.81
C SER A 77 -19.27 -8.66 -26.82
N GLY A 78 -19.83 -9.23 -27.88
CA GLY A 78 -20.46 -8.54 -29.01
C GLY A 78 -21.75 -7.85 -28.60
N THR A 79 -21.60 -6.74 -27.91
CA THR A 79 -22.67 -5.95 -27.32
C THR A 79 -22.80 -4.62 -28.06
N SER A 80 -24.00 -4.06 -28.12
CA SER A 80 -24.29 -2.76 -28.75
C SER A 80 -23.84 -1.56 -27.90
N GLU A 81 -22.76 -1.72 -27.16
CA GLU A 81 -22.29 -0.78 -26.16
C GLU A 81 -21.46 0.33 -26.82
N PHE A 82 -21.46 1.52 -26.21
CA PHE A 82 -20.61 2.61 -26.67
C PHE A 82 -19.43 2.79 -25.71
N MET A 83 -18.29 3.11 -26.30
CA MET A 83 -17.08 3.51 -25.59
C MET A 83 -16.57 4.81 -26.20
N LEU A 84 -16.36 5.82 -25.36
CA LEU A 84 -15.79 7.10 -25.74
C LEU A 84 -14.33 7.16 -25.30
N SER A 85 -13.47 7.71 -26.16
CA SER A 85 -12.08 8.02 -25.84
C SER A 85 -11.90 9.54 -25.83
N ILE A 86 -11.46 10.06 -24.70
CA ILE A 86 -11.03 11.45 -24.54
C ILE A 86 -9.50 11.44 -24.49
N ARG A 87 -8.87 12.19 -25.39
CA ARG A 87 -7.40 12.24 -25.56
C ARG A 87 -6.78 13.60 -25.26
N THR A 88 -7.61 14.56 -24.87
CA THR A 88 -7.17 15.88 -24.45
C THR A 88 -6.74 15.79 -23.00
N LYS A 89 -5.49 16.17 -22.70
CA LYS A 89 -4.89 16.06 -21.37
C LYS A 89 -5.70 16.79 -20.31
N GLU A 90 -6.19 17.99 -20.63
CA GLU A 90 -6.97 18.82 -19.71
C GLU A 90 -8.29 18.15 -19.34
N ALA A 91 -9.01 17.61 -20.32
CA ALA A 91 -10.27 16.90 -20.09
C ALA A 91 -10.06 15.57 -19.36
N ALA A 92 -9.01 14.81 -19.71
CA ALA A 92 -8.66 13.57 -19.03
C ALA A 92 -8.30 13.83 -17.56
N ALA A 93 -7.52 14.88 -17.27
CA ALA A 93 -7.17 15.28 -15.90
C ALA A 93 -8.40 15.72 -15.09
N GLN A 94 -9.32 16.49 -15.69
CA GLN A 94 -10.57 16.87 -15.03
C GLN A 94 -11.42 15.64 -14.67
N LEU A 95 -11.55 14.67 -15.58
CA LEU A 95 -12.26 13.43 -15.29
C LEU A 95 -11.55 12.59 -14.23
N TYR A 96 -10.23 12.51 -14.26
CA TYR A 96 -9.44 11.81 -13.25
C TYR A 96 -9.71 12.36 -11.84
N HIS A 97 -9.80 13.70 -11.72
CA HIS A 97 -10.20 14.37 -10.48
C HIS A 97 -11.67 14.15 -10.13
N PHE A 98 -12.59 14.28 -11.10
CA PHE A 98 -14.03 14.07 -10.90
C PHE A 98 -14.35 12.68 -10.34
N PHE A 99 -13.72 11.64 -10.88
CA PHE A 99 -13.86 10.26 -10.37
C PHE A 99 -13.06 9.99 -9.09
N GLY A 100 -12.30 10.98 -8.59
CA GLY A 100 -11.53 10.89 -7.35
C GLY A 100 -10.37 9.89 -7.42
N VAL A 101 -9.89 9.54 -8.61
CA VAL A 101 -8.89 8.48 -8.80
C VAL A 101 -7.56 8.85 -8.12
N GLU A 102 -7.20 10.14 -8.11
CA GLU A 102 -6.01 10.64 -7.40
C GLU A 102 -6.00 10.27 -5.90
N GLY A 103 -7.16 10.37 -5.25
CA GLY A 103 -7.32 10.08 -3.83
C GLY A 103 -7.24 8.59 -3.58
N ILE A 104 -7.85 7.78 -4.46
CA ILE A 104 -7.88 6.32 -4.37
C ILE A 104 -6.47 5.76 -4.54
N VAL A 105 -5.81 6.09 -5.66
CA VAL A 105 -4.46 5.61 -5.98
C VAL A 105 -3.44 6.20 -5.00
N GLY A 106 -3.60 7.46 -4.60
CA GLY A 106 -2.75 8.12 -3.63
C GLY A 106 -2.82 7.49 -2.23
N ALA A 107 -4.01 7.12 -1.76
CA ALA A 107 -4.19 6.41 -0.51
C ALA A 107 -3.53 5.02 -0.54
N GLU A 108 -3.73 4.27 -1.62
CA GLU A 108 -3.13 2.94 -1.81
C GLU A 108 -1.59 3.00 -1.83
N LYS A 109 -1.02 3.99 -2.54
CA LYS A 109 0.44 4.23 -2.55
C LYS A 109 0.96 4.48 -1.13
N LYS A 110 0.33 5.39 -0.37
CA LYS A 110 0.72 5.70 1.02
C LYS A 110 0.60 4.49 1.94
N GLN A 111 -0.45 3.69 1.78
CA GLN A 111 -0.66 2.48 2.57
C GLN A 111 0.41 1.42 2.29
N ASN A 112 0.76 1.22 1.01
CA ASN A 112 1.83 0.30 0.61
C ASN A 112 3.21 0.76 1.06
N GLU A 113 3.53 2.06 0.97
CA GLU A 113 4.77 2.62 1.51
C GLU A 113 4.86 2.39 3.02
N LYS A 114 3.78 2.65 3.75
CA LYS A 114 3.72 2.41 5.20
C LYS A 114 3.86 0.93 5.55
N ARG A 115 3.22 0.03 4.79
CA ARG A 115 3.34 -1.42 4.95
C ARG A 115 4.77 -1.91 4.68
N SER A 116 5.39 -1.43 3.60
CA SER A 116 6.78 -1.76 3.25
C SER A 116 7.74 -1.28 4.33
N LEU A 117 7.59 -0.03 4.78
CA LEU A 117 8.36 0.53 5.89
C LEU A 117 8.21 -0.32 7.16
N ARG A 118 6.98 -0.70 7.51
CA ARG A 118 6.71 -1.58 8.66
C ARG A 118 7.44 -2.91 8.54
N LEU A 119 7.33 -3.58 7.40
CA LEU A 119 7.94 -4.89 7.18
C LEU A 119 9.46 -4.83 7.25
N ASN A 120 10.07 -3.81 6.63
CA ASN A 120 11.52 -3.59 6.68
C ASN A 120 11.98 -3.28 8.11
N LEU A 121 11.24 -2.44 8.83
CA LEU A 121 11.54 -2.12 10.24
C LEU A 121 11.39 -3.34 11.14
N GLN A 122 10.34 -4.14 10.96
CA GLN A 122 10.15 -5.38 11.71
C GLN A 122 11.32 -6.34 11.47
N ARG A 123 11.70 -6.58 10.21
CA ARG A 123 12.85 -7.44 9.89
C ARG A 123 14.11 -6.96 10.58
N GLN A 124 14.43 -5.67 10.46
CA GLN A 124 15.62 -5.10 11.07
C GLN A 124 15.63 -5.22 12.60
N ILE A 125 14.51 -4.95 13.25
CA ILE A 125 14.37 -5.09 14.71
C ILE A 125 14.49 -6.55 15.14
N LEU A 126 13.87 -7.48 14.42
CA LEU A 126 14.00 -8.90 14.70
C LEU A 126 15.45 -9.36 14.57
N THR A 127 16.18 -8.91 13.55
CA THR A 127 17.61 -9.21 13.40
C THR A 127 18.42 -8.70 14.59
N LEU A 128 18.22 -7.45 15.02
CA LEU A 128 18.93 -6.86 16.17
C LEU A 128 18.60 -7.51 17.51
N LEU A 129 17.42 -8.15 17.62
CA LEU A 129 16.98 -8.85 18.83
C LEU A 129 17.17 -10.37 18.76
N HIS A 130 17.87 -10.88 17.74
CA HIS A 130 18.10 -12.31 17.52
C HIS A 130 16.81 -13.15 17.33
N GLY A 131 15.79 -12.56 16.69
CA GLY A 131 14.57 -13.26 16.27
C GLY A 131 13.76 -13.87 17.43
N PRO A 132 13.36 -13.09 18.45
CA PRO A 132 12.69 -13.65 19.62
C PRO A 132 11.33 -14.25 19.25
N LEU A 133 11.03 -15.42 19.83
CA LEU A 133 9.71 -16.03 19.75
C LEU A 133 8.84 -15.60 20.93
N CYS A 134 7.53 -15.84 20.82
CA CYS A 134 6.62 -15.61 21.93
C CYS A 134 7.01 -16.53 23.11
N PRO A 135 7.28 -15.99 24.32
CA PRO A 135 7.69 -16.80 25.46
C PRO A 135 6.57 -17.68 26.02
N VAL A 136 5.33 -17.50 25.56
CA VAL A 136 4.15 -18.23 26.06
C VAL A 136 3.79 -19.40 25.15
N CYS A 137 3.75 -19.19 23.83
CA CYS A 137 3.32 -20.22 22.88
C CYS A 137 4.38 -20.61 21.84
N GLY A 138 5.55 -19.99 21.85
CA GLY A 138 6.60 -20.23 20.85
C GLY A 138 6.31 -19.69 19.45
N ALA A 139 5.16 -19.05 19.22
CA ALA A 139 4.82 -18.48 17.92
C ALA A 139 5.67 -17.24 17.57
N SER A 140 5.68 -16.89 16.28
CA SER A 140 6.29 -15.67 15.77
C SER A 140 5.71 -14.41 16.42
N VAL A 141 6.54 -13.38 16.51
CA VAL A 141 6.14 -12.06 17.01
C VAL A 141 6.15 -11.02 15.89
N VAL A 142 5.20 -10.10 15.94
CA VAL A 142 5.03 -9.01 14.98
C VAL A 142 5.28 -7.67 15.64
N LEU A 143 5.86 -6.74 14.89
CA LEU A 143 6.13 -5.38 15.33
C LEU A 143 4.83 -4.58 15.37
N ARG A 144 4.61 -3.90 16.49
CA ARG A 144 3.52 -2.96 16.71
C ARG A 144 4.04 -1.71 17.41
N SER A 145 3.19 -0.69 17.51
CA SER A 145 3.51 0.58 18.17
C SER A 145 2.47 0.94 19.21
N SER A 146 2.90 1.56 20.31
CA SER A 146 2.04 2.20 21.31
C SER A 146 2.48 3.64 21.52
N ARG A 147 1.76 4.37 22.39
CA ARG A 147 2.21 5.69 22.86
C ARG A 147 3.60 5.67 23.53
N TYR A 148 4.04 4.51 24.03
CA TYR A 148 5.32 4.34 24.73
C TYR A 148 6.48 3.91 23.82
N GLY A 149 6.20 3.59 22.55
CA GLY A 149 7.21 3.14 21.60
C GLY A 149 6.83 1.84 20.90
N LEU A 150 7.82 1.26 20.22
CA LEU A 150 7.68 0.00 19.49
C LEU A 150 7.75 -1.21 20.42
N PHE A 151 7.01 -2.25 20.10
CA PHE A 151 7.01 -3.51 20.82
C PHE A 151 6.72 -4.67 19.88
N LEU A 152 7.15 -5.87 20.27
CA LEU A 152 6.83 -7.11 19.61
C LEU A 152 5.67 -7.79 20.36
N SER A 153 4.70 -8.29 19.60
CA SER A 153 3.53 -9.02 20.13
C SER A 153 3.34 -10.33 19.39
N CYS A 154 2.81 -11.34 20.07
CA CYS A 154 2.45 -12.61 19.43
C CYS A 154 1.53 -12.40 18.22
N GLU A 155 1.84 -13.08 17.11
CA GLU A 155 1.03 -13.06 15.88
C GLU A 155 -0.33 -13.74 16.07
N GLN A 156 -0.41 -14.77 16.94
CA GLN A 156 -1.60 -15.60 17.17
C GLN A 156 -2.58 -15.02 18.20
N ARG A 157 -2.68 -13.69 18.32
CA ARG A 157 -3.72 -13.07 19.17
C ARG A 157 -5.12 -13.33 18.56
N PRO A 158 -6.18 -13.54 19.36
CA PRO A 158 -6.24 -13.44 20.82
C PRO A 158 -6.22 -14.83 21.50
N ARG A 159 -5.07 -15.49 21.60
CA ARG A 159 -4.90 -16.50 22.66
C ARG A 159 -4.75 -15.76 23.99
N ALA A 160 -5.70 -15.92 24.90
CA ALA A 160 -5.80 -15.19 26.17
C ALA A 160 -4.50 -15.15 27.01
N SER A 161 -3.57 -16.08 26.80
CA SER A 161 -2.27 -16.14 27.48
C SER A 161 -1.14 -15.36 26.79
N CYS A 162 -1.31 -14.97 25.52
CA CYS A 162 -0.24 -14.42 24.66
C CYS A 162 -0.20 -12.87 24.63
N GLU A 163 -0.69 -12.22 25.67
CA GLU A 163 -0.74 -10.75 25.76
C GLU A 163 0.64 -10.11 25.98
N ARG A 164 1.64 -10.89 26.41
CA ARG A 164 2.94 -10.34 26.79
C ARG A 164 3.62 -9.62 25.62
N LEU A 165 3.99 -8.38 25.91
CA LEU A 165 4.65 -7.44 25.01
C LEU A 165 6.16 -7.59 25.25
N VAL A 166 6.94 -7.90 24.23
CA VAL A 166 8.39 -7.74 24.31
C VAL A 166 8.70 -6.32 23.89
N ASN A 167 9.07 -5.47 24.85
CA ASN A 167 9.38 -4.08 24.56
C ASN A 167 10.63 -4.00 23.69
N VAL A 168 10.60 -3.20 22.62
CA VAL A 168 11.78 -2.94 21.80
C VAL A 168 12.53 -1.78 22.45
N PRO A 169 13.76 -1.99 22.95
CA PRO A 169 14.53 -0.91 23.55
C PRO A 169 14.68 0.25 22.57
N ARG A 170 14.59 1.48 23.06
CA ARG A 170 14.68 2.69 22.22
C ARG A 170 15.93 2.71 21.34
N LYS A 171 17.08 2.30 21.87
CA LYS A 171 18.34 2.21 21.13
C LYS A 171 18.24 1.25 19.94
N VAL A 172 17.61 0.09 20.12
CA VAL A 172 17.38 -0.88 19.04
C VAL A 172 16.47 -0.29 17.95
N ALA A 173 15.44 0.47 18.33
CA ALA A 173 14.58 1.15 17.37
C ALA A 173 15.32 2.26 16.59
N GLU A 174 16.17 3.03 17.27
CA GLU A 174 17.03 4.05 16.65
C GLU A 174 18.06 3.44 15.69
N ASP A 175 18.71 2.36 16.10
CA ASP A 175 19.69 1.63 15.29
C ASP A 175 19.03 1.01 14.06
N ALA A 176 17.85 0.38 14.22
CA ALA A 176 17.11 -0.20 13.11
C ALA A 176 16.75 0.86 12.05
N VAL A 177 16.26 2.02 12.46
CA VAL A 177 15.90 3.11 11.54
C VAL A 177 17.14 3.68 10.85
N THR A 178 18.23 3.86 11.59
CA THR A 178 19.52 4.32 11.05
C THR A 178 20.04 3.37 9.98
N LEU A 179 20.00 2.06 10.23
CA LEU A 179 20.45 1.02 9.30
C LEU A 179 19.61 0.96 8.03
N LEU A 180 18.30 1.22 8.12
CA LEU A 180 17.41 1.27 6.96
C LEU A 180 17.67 2.49 6.05
N LYS A 181 18.41 3.51 6.52
CA LYS A 181 18.75 4.72 5.75
C LYS A 181 17.55 5.30 4.98
N ILE A 182 16.41 5.40 5.66
CA ILE A 182 15.15 5.86 5.06
C ILE A 182 15.32 7.31 4.63
N LYS A 183 15.20 7.58 3.33
CA LYS A 183 15.30 8.95 2.78
C LYS A 183 14.06 9.77 3.16
N CYS A 184 14.27 11.06 3.39
CA CYS A 184 13.17 11.99 3.64
C CYS A 184 12.40 12.27 2.33
N PRO A 185 11.06 12.12 2.31
CA PRO A 185 10.28 12.29 1.09
C PRO A 185 10.14 13.75 0.62
N LYS A 186 10.52 14.73 1.46
CA LYS A 186 10.37 16.18 1.18
C LYS A 186 11.69 16.93 1.10
N CYS A 187 12.82 16.27 1.31
CA CYS A 187 14.12 16.93 1.27
C CYS A 187 14.71 16.88 -0.12
N ASP A 188 14.80 18.04 -0.78
CA ASP A 188 15.57 18.16 -2.03
C ASP A 188 17.07 17.90 -1.80
N LYS A 189 17.55 18.14 -0.56
CA LYS A 189 18.95 17.96 -0.16
C LYS A 189 19.29 16.53 0.30
N GLY A 190 18.39 15.55 0.17
CA GLY A 190 18.67 14.14 0.52
C GLY A 190 18.91 13.84 2.01
N GLY A 191 18.10 14.39 2.92
CA GLY A 191 18.16 14.04 4.35
C GLY A 191 17.63 12.63 4.66
N PHE A 192 17.99 12.09 5.82
CA PHE A 192 17.51 10.79 6.32
C PHE A 192 16.50 10.95 7.45
N MET A 193 15.64 9.95 7.59
CA MET A 193 14.65 9.88 8.65
C MET A 193 15.27 9.24 9.91
N LYS A 194 15.07 9.86 11.07
CA LYS A 194 15.52 9.37 12.39
C LYS A 194 14.34 9.01 13.27
N TYR A 195 14.50 7.98 14.10
CA TYR A 195 13.50 7.60 15.10
C TYR A 195 13.39 8.70 16.18
N ARG A 196 12.16 9.08 16.51
CA ARG A 196 11.84 10.08 17.55
C ARG A 196 10.58 9.67 18.31
N MET A 197 10.41 10.24 19.49
CA MET A 197 9.23 10.04 20.34
C MET A 197 8.46 11.33 20.52
N SER A 198 7.14 11.26 20.50
CA SER A 198 6.22 12.34 20.86
C SER A 198 5.20 11.84 21.88
N ASN A 199 4.41 12.76 22.44
CA ASN A 199 3.28 12.40 23.31
C ASN A 199 2.24 11.49 22.63
N ARG A 200 2.20 11.48 21.28
CA ARG A 200 1.29 10.63 20.49
C ARG A 200 1.89 9.27 20.13
N GLY A 201 3.15 9.01 20.49
CA GLY A 201 3.88 7.79 20.15
C GLY A 201 5.11 8.02 19.26
N PRO A 202 5.72 6.92 18.77
CA PRO A 202 6.92 6.96 17.94
C PRO A 202 6.62 7.52 16.54
N PHE A 203 7.58 8.24 15.99
CA PHE A 203 7.54 8.75 14.63
C PHE A 203 8.94 8.85 14.05
N LEU A 204 9.02 8.96 12.74
CA LEU A 204 10.25 9.29 12.03
C LEU A 204 10.26 10.79 11.73
N GLY A 205 11.32 11.48 12.13
CA GLY A 205 11.54 12.89 11.82
C GLY A 205 12.80 13.07 10.97
N CYS A 206 12.79 14.02 10.04
CA CYS A 206 13.98 14.35 9.26
C CYS A 206 15.15 14.75 10.17
N ASP A 207 16.35 14.33 9.80
CA ASP A 207 17.61 14.70 10.43
C ASP A 207 17.98 16.18 10.24
N LYS A 208 17.56 16.79 9.13
CA LYS A 208 17.70 18.23 8.81
C LYS A 208 16.61 19.10 9.45
N PHE A 209 16.19 18.77 10.67
CA PHE A 209 15.32 19.65 11.43
C PHE A 209 16.20 20.74 12.07
N PRO A 210 15.83 22.04 12.02
CA PRO A 210 14.50 22.58 11.72
C PRO A 210 14.21 22.91 10.25
N GLU A 211 15.17 22.80 9.34
CA GLU A 211 14.99 23.19 7.94
C GLU A 211 13.95 22.34 7.21
N CYS A 212 13.82 21.06 7.58
CA CYS A 212 12.78 20.16 7.11
C CYS A 212 11.97 19.60 8.29
N ARG A 213 10.68 19.95 8.33
CA ARG A 213 9.72 19.47 9.35
C ARG A 213 8.96 18.21 8.91
N SER A 214 9.46 17.49 7.92
CA SER A 214 8.82 16.26 7.42
C SER A 214 8.84 15.18 8.50
N THR A 215 7.69 14.55 8.69
CA THR A 215 7.50 13.45 9.64
C THR A 215 6.70 12.31 9.02
N ILE A 216 6.97 11.09 9.48
CA ILE A 216 6.21 9.88 9.14
C ILE A 216 5.80 9.22 10.46
N ASP A 217 4.50 9.07 10.68
CA ASP A 217 3.95 8.45 11.89
C ASP A 217 4.15 6.92 11.84
N LEU A 218 4.70 6.34 12.92
CA LEU A 218 4.93 4.91 13.07
C LEU A 218 3.78 4.18 13.79
N LYS A 219 2.55 4.70 13.76
CA LYS A 219 1.35 3.98 14.21
C LYS A 219 1.11 2.79 13.30
N LEU A 220 1.55 1.62 13.77
CA LEU A 220 1.46 0.31 13.14
C LEU A 220 0.22 -0.45 13.62
#